data_AF-A0AAD9CRM1-F1
#
_entry.id   AF-A0AAD9CRM1-F1
#
_cell.length_a   1.000
_cell.length_b   1.000
_cell.length_c   1.000
_cell.angle_alpha   90.00
_cell.angle_beta   90.00
_cell.angle_gamma   90.00
#
_symmetry.space_group_name_H-M   'P 1'
#
loop_
_entity.id
_entity.type
_entity.pdbx_description
1 polymer ?
#
loop_
_entity_poly.entity_id
_entity_poly.type
_entity_poly.pdbx_seq_one_letter_code
_entity_poly.pdbx_strand_id
1 'polypeptide(L)'
;MTQTKNFNRAQLGPGLNPGPDPEGQYRPSDLVCPETYAWVPIEQCVPMLDNSRYARFNPDPDAGDPRVLKDVGRALVLYRRAVMPYAAYSRKRKGSSDEAEVQQYGGLVGQDCIERILLYRT
;
A
#
# COMPACT_ATOMS: atom_id res chain seq x y z
N MET A 1 45.50 9.92 -16.13
CA MET A 1 45.55 8.53 -15.61
C MET A 1 45.15 8.59 -14.15
N THR A 2 43.86 8.47 -13.87
CA THR A 2 43.30 8.65 -12.53
C THR A 2 43.21 7.30 -11.86
N GLN A 3 43.95 7.12 -10.78
CA GLN A 3 44.06 5.86 -10.04
C GLN A 3 42.79 5.65 -9.20
N THR A 4 42.01 4.65 -9.58
CA THR A 4 40.81 4.19 -8.86
C THR A 4 41.22 3.63 -7.50
N LYS A 5 40.87 4.32 -6.40
CA LYS A 5 41.00 3.77 -5.05
C LYS A 5 39.90 2.72 -4.83
N ASN A 6 40.30 1.45 -4.88
CA ASN A 6 39.49 0.33 -4.42
C ASN A 6 39.25 0.47 -2.91
N PHE A 7 37.99 0.65 -2.50
CA PHE A 7 37.59 0.57 -1.10
C PHE A 7 37.30 -0.89 -0.74
N ASN A 8 38.23 -1.52 -0.05
CA ASN A 8 38.08 -2.86 0.51
C ASN A 8 37.08 -2.86 1.67
N ARG A 9 36.08 -3.74 1.58
CA ARG A 9 35.08 -4.08 2.62
C ARG A 9 35.71 -4.98 3.69
N ALA A 10 36.71 -4.48 4.43
CA ALA A 10 37.40 -5.29 5.45
C ALA A 10 37.88 -4.50 6.68
N GLN A 11 37.29 -3.34 7.00
CA GLN A 11 37.63 -2.60 8.23
C GLN A 11 36.40 -1.99 8.93
N LEU A 12 35.36 -2.78 9.17
CA LEU A 12 34.33 -2.40 10.14
C LEU A 12 34.40 -3.41 11.30
N GLY A 13 34.91 -2.94 12.43
CA GLY A 13 35.06 -3.73 13.66
C GLY A 13 33.72 -4.21 14.22
N PRO A 14 33.73 -5.21 15.12
CA PRO A 14 32.52 -5.72 15.75
C PRO A 14 32.10 -4.73 16.84
N GLY A 15 30.91 -4.13 16.75
CA GLY A 15 30.36 -3.37 17.88
C GLY A 15 29.53 -2.13 17.59
N LEU A 16 28.97 -1.95 16.38
CA LEU A 16 27.80 -1.07 16.27
C LEU A 16 26.55 -1.90 16.58
N ASN A 17 26.17 -1.96 17.86
CA ASN A 17 24.78 -2.27 18.19
C ASN A 17 23.93 -1.19 17.51
N PRO A 18 22.95 -1.56 16.65
CA PRO A 18 21.96 -0.58 16.23
C PRO A 18 21.28 -0.10 17.51
N GLY A 19 21.47 1.18 17.83
CA GLY A 19 20.69 1.81 18.89
C GLY A 19 19.21 1.66 18.58
N PRO A 20 18.33 1.71 19.59
CA PRO A 20 16.90 1.51 19.39
C PRO A 20 16.37 2.50 18.35
N ASP A 21 15.65 1.99 17.35
CA ASP A 21 14.98 2.81 16.35
C ASP A 21 14.14 3.90 17.06
N PRO A 22 14.34 5.19 16.71
CA PRO A 22 13.67 6.30 17.40
C PRO A 22 12.13 6.24 17.28
N GLU A 23 11.62 5.55 16.26
CA GLU A 23 10.18 5.36 16.05
C GLU A 23 9.54 4.44 17.11
N GLY A 24 10.30 3.58 17.79
CA GLY A 24 9.77 2.65 18.81
C GLY A 24 9.74 3.15 20.25
N GLN A 25 10.10 4.41 20.47
CA GLN A 25 10.21 5.02 21.81
C GLN A 25 8.89 5.61 22.32
N TYR A 26 7.88 5.79 21.47
CA TYR A 26 6.55 6.20 21.87
C TYR A 26 5.72 4.96 22.25
N ARG A 27 4.90 5.03 23.30
CA ARG A 27 4.00 3.92 23.70
C ARG A 27 2.59 4.46 23.92
N PRO A 28 1.54 3.77 23.44
CA PRO A 28 1.58 2.59 22.57
C PRO A 28 1.97 2.98 21.13
N SER A 29 2.89 2.24 20.52
CA SER A 29 3.19 2.36 19.08
C SER A 29 2.79 1.05 18.43
N ASP A 30 1.79 1.12 17.56
CA ASP A 30 1.45 0.03 16.66
C ASP A 30 2.04 0.35 15.28
N LEU A 31 2.59 -0.65 14.60
CA LEU A 31 3.05 -0.52 13.23
C LEU A 31 2.05 -1.15 12.27
N VAL A 32 1.91 -0.54 11.09
CA VAL A 32 1.08 -1.06 10.01
C VAL A 32 1.86 -2.13 9.25
N CYS A 33 1.26 -3.30 9.07
CA CYS A 33 1.81 -4.33 8.20
C CYS A 33 1.82 -3.84 6.73
N PRO A 34 2.94 -3.93 6.01
CA PRO A 34 3.06 -3.39 4.64
C PRO A 34 2.20 -4.14 3.60
N GLU A 35 1.73 -5.35 3.90
CA GLU A 35 0.97 -6.18 2.95
C GLU A 35 -0.53 -6.24 3.24
N THR A 36 -0.88 -6.26 4.53
CA THR A 36 -2.27 -6.48 4.97
C THR A 36 -2.90 -5.20 5.55
N TYR A 37 -2.10 -4.16 5.77
CA TYR A 37 -2.48 -2.91 6.41
C TYR A 37 -3.13 -3.07 7.80
N ALA A 38 -2.92 -4.21 8.45
CA ALA A 38 -3.32 -4.46 9.82
C ALA A 38 -2.35 -3.79 10.79
N TRP A 39 -2.89 -3.25 11.88
CA TRP A 39 -2.11 -2.71 12.99
C TRP A 39 -1.59 -3.84 13.86
N VAL A 40 -0.27 -3.85 14.12
CA VAL A 40 0.42 -4.86 14.91
C VAL A 40 1.24 -4.16 16.01
N PRO A 41 1.21 -4.65 17.26
CA PRO A 41 2.01 -4.08 18.33
C PRO A 41 3.51 -4.14 18.01
N ILE A 42 4.21 -3.03 18.26
CA ILE A 42 5.63 -2.90 17.91
C ILE A 42 6.53 -3.95 18.58
N GLU A 43 6.15 -4.48 19.75
CA GLU A 43 6.88 -5.57 20.43
C GLU A 43 6.99 -6.81 19.55
N GLN A 44 6.01 -7.05 18.69
CA GLN A 44 6.01 -8.15 17.73
C GLN A 44 6.78 -7.81 16.45
N CYS A 45 6.79 -6.53 16.05
CA CYS A 45 7.43 -6.08 14.82
C CYS A 45 8.96 -5.96 14.93
N VAL A 46 9.48 -5.51 16.08
CA VAL A 46 10.93 -5.25 16.28
C VAL A 46 11.80 -6.47 15.96
N PRO A 47 11.52 -7.68 16.48
CA PRO A 47 12.31 -8.86 16.14
C PRO A 47 12.29 -9.20 14.65
N MET A 48 11.24 -8.82 13.93
CA MET A 48 11.13 -9.08 12.49
C MET A 48 11.97 -8.08 11.69
N LEU A 49 11.97 -6.81 12.12
CA LEU A 49 12.74 -5.73 11.51
C LEU A 49 14.25 -5.87 11.73
N ASP A 50 14.66 -6.40 12.89
CA ASP A 50 16.07 -6.71 13.17
C ASP A 50 16.65 -7.76 12.21
N ASN A 51 15.79 -8.67 11.72
CA ASN A 51 16.18 -9.76 10.82
C ASN A 51 16.12 -9.35 9.34
N SER A 52 15.19 -8.49 8.94
CA SER A 52 15.02 -8.07 7.55
C SER A 52 14.53 -6.64 7.40
N ARG A 53 15.05 -5.93 6.39
CA ARG A 53 14.61 -4.56 6.04
C ARG A 53 13.14 -4.46 5.65
N TYR A 54 12.56 -5.57 5.20
CA TYR A 54 11.16 -5.70 4.89
C TYR A 54 10.62 -6.92 5.61
N ALA A 55 9.60 -6.71 6.44
CA ALA A 55 8.98 -7.76 7.22
C ALA A 55 7.46 -7.60 7.18
N ARG A 56 6.77 -8.69 6.84
CA ARG A 56 5.31 -8.78 6.96
C ARG A 56 4.97 -9.04 8.42
N PHE A 57 4.27 -8.13 9.07
CA PHE A 57 3.97 -8.23 10.51
C PHE A 57 2.76 -9.10 10.84
N ASN A 58 1.86 -9.31 9.88
CA ASN A 58 0.68 -10.14 10.14
C ASN A 58 1.10 -11.63 10.18
N PRO A 59 0.87 -12.34 11.31
CA PRO A 59 1.27 -13.75 11.47
C PRO A 59 0.49 -14.70 10.55
N ASP A 60 -0.68 -14.31 10.08
CA ASP A 60 -1.45 -15.09 9.11
C ASP A 60 -0.85 -14.90 7.71
N PRO A 61 -0.28 -15.97 7.09
CA PRO A 61 0.29 -15.89 5.74
C PRO A 61 -0.77 -15.71 4.66
N ASP A 62 -2.02 -16.13 4.88
CA ASP A 62 -3.10 -16.06 3.91
C ASP A 62 -3.85 -14.72 3.95
N ALA A 63 -3.58 -13.89 4.97
CA ALA A 63 -4.19 -12.58 5.07
C ALA A 63 -3.78 -11.66 3.89
N GLY A 64 -4.75 -11.04 3.23
CA GLY A 64 -4.50 -10.02 2.20
C GLY A 64 -4.87 -8.63 2.67
N ASP A 65 -4.70 -7.63 1.81
CA ASP A 65 -5.33 -6.32 1.99
C ASP A 65 -6.86 -6.48 1.91
N PRO A 66 -7.61 -6.22 3.00
CA PRO A 66 -9.07 -6.33 2.99
C PRO A 66 -9.75 -5.32 2.05
N ARG A 67 -9.02 -4.24 1.70
CA ARG A 67 -9.46 -3.13 0.87
C ARG A 67 -9.07 -3.29 -0.60
N VAL A 68 -8.52 -4.43 -1.00
CA VAL A 68 -8.26 -4.74 -2.42
C VAL A 68 -9.53 -4.55 -3.24
N LEU A 69 -9.37 -4.09 -4.49
CA LEU A 69 -10.46 -3.93 -5.44
C LEU A 69 -11.16 -5.28 -5.70
N LYS A 70 -12.47 -5.32 -5.45
CA LYS A 70 -13.35 -6.50 -5.63
C LYS A 70 -14.30 -6.34 -6.80
N ASP A 71 -14.87 -5.14 -6.95
CA ASP A 71 -15.87 -4.85 -7.97
C ASP A 71 -15.76 -3.41 -8.47
N VAL A 72 -15.29 -3.25 -9.70
CA VAL A 72 -15.20 -1.95 -10.40
C VAL A 72 -16.58 -1.35 -10.65
N GLY A 73 -17.62 -2.18 -10.80
CA GLY A 73 -18.99 -1.73 -11.02
C GLY A 73 -19.53 -0.86 -9.89
N ARG A 74 -18.98 -1.00 -8.67
CA ARG A 74 -19.33 -0.20 -7.49
C ARG A 74 -18.62 1.15 -7.42
N ALA A 75 -17.64 1.42 -8.29
CA ALA A 75 -16.96 2.71 -8.30
C ALA A 75 -17.98 3.84 -8.55
N LEU A 76 -17.92 4.92 -7.75
CA LEU A 76 -18.81 6.06 -7.92
C LEU A 76 -18.28 6.98 -9.03
N VAL A 77 -19.15 7.27 -9.99
CA VAL A 77 -18.86 8.15 -11.12
C VAL A 77 -19.77 9.37 -11.06
N LEU A 78 -19.18 10.55 -11.26
CA LEU A 78 -19.91 11.78 -11.53
C LEU A 78 -19.98 12.00 -13.04
N TYR A 79 -21.18 11.81 -13.61
CA TYR A 79 -21.44 11.96 -15.04
C TYR A 79 -22.67 12.84 -15.28
N ARG A 80 -22.55 13.88 -16.12
CA ARG A 80 -23.65 14.82 -16.44
C ARG A 80 -24.41 15.34 -15.21
N ARG A 81 -23.65 15.77 -14.18
CA ARG A 81 -24.18 16.28 -12.89
C ARG A 81 -24.98 15.25 -12.06
N ALA A 82 -24.87 13.97 -12.39
CA ALA A 82 -25.47 12.89 -11.62
C ALA A 82 -24.38 11.94 -11.09
N VAL A 83 -24.50 11.56 -9.82
CA VAL A 83 -23.67 10.51 -9.21
C VAL A 83 -24.32 9.16 -9.48
N MET A 84 -23.54 8.19 -9.96
CA MET A 84 -24.02 6.82 -10.14
C MET A 84 -22.87 5.79 -10.07
N PRO A 85 -23.18 4.52 -9.77
CA PRO A 85 -22.18 3.45 -9.88
C PRO A 85 -21.68 3.29 -11.32
N TYR A 86 -20.42 2.90 -11.48
CA TYR A 86 -19.78 2.65 -12.77
C TYR A 86 -20.58 1.66 -13.61
N ALA A 87 -21.14 0.61 -13.00
CA ALA A 87 -22.01 -0.34 -13.70
C ALA A 87 -23.26 0.31 -14.31
N ALA A 88 -23.81 1.38 -13.72
CA ALA A 88 -24.93 2.13 -14.29
C ALA A 88 -24.46 3.12 -15.36
N TYR A 89 -23.28 3.72 -15.16
CA TYR A 89 -22.65 4.62 -16.13
C TYR A 89 -22.26 3.89 -17.43
N SER A 90 -21.63 2.71 -17.34
CA SER A 90 -21.17 1.93 -18.50
C SER A 90 -22.32 1.52 -19.42
N ARG A 91 -23.50 1.24 -18.85
CA ARG A 91 -24.75 0.96 -19.59
C ARG A 91 -25.34 2.17 -20.30
N LYS A 92 -25.10 3.39 -19.81
CA LYS A 92 -25.67 4.65 -20.35
C LYS A 92 -24.76 5.28 -21.41
N ARG A 93 -23.46 5.01 -21.33
CA ARG A 93 -22.45 5.55 -22.23
C ARG A 93 -22.62 4.97 -23.65
N LYS A 94 -22.39 5.79 -24.67
CA LYS A 94 -22.19 5.37 -26.06
C LYS A 94 -20.73 5.66 -26.44
N GLY A 95 -19.95 4.66 -26.84
CA GLY A 95 -18.55 4.85 -27.25
C GLY A 95 -17.61 3.71 -26.79
N SER A 96 -16.30 3.94 -26.92
CA SER A 96 -15.26 3.02 -26.40
C SER A 96 -15.39 2.83 -24.88
N SER A 97 -14.95 1.71 -24.32
CA SER A 97 -14.98 1.48 -22.88
C SER A 97 -13.81 2.19 -22.18
N ASP A 98 -14.06 2.86 -21.05
CA ASP A 98 -13.04 3.37 -20.11
C ASP A 98 -12.78 2.41 -18.94
N GLU A 99 -13.25 1.17 -19.04
CA GLU A 99 -13.18 0.18 -17.97
C GLU A 99 -11.75 -0.14 -17.53
N ALA A 100 -10.80 -0.23 -18.47
CA ALA A 100 -9.40 -0.46 -18.14
C ALA A 100 -8.81 0.67 -17.27
N GLU A 101 -9.18 1.92 -17.55
CA GLU A 101 -8.74 3.08 -16.76
C GLU A 101 -9.38 3.07 -15.36
N VAL A 102 -10.67 2.74 -15.29
CA VAL A 102 -11.41 2.69 -14.02
C VAL A 102 -10.92 1.52 -13.16
N GLN A 103 -10.58 0.38 -13.78
CA GLN A 103 -9.95 -0.76 -13.14
C GLN A 103 -8.57 -0.40 -12.58
N GLN A 104 -7.74 0.29 -13.37
CA GLN A 104 -6.42 0.75 -12.92
C GLN A 104 -6.55 1.71 -11.74
N TYR A 105 -7.44 2.71 -11.84
CA TYR A 105 -7.74 3.63 -10.75
C TYR A 105 -8.18 2.86 -9.49
N GLY A 106 -9.12 1.93 -9.63
CA GLY A 106 -9.60 1.13 -8.50
C GLY A 106 -8.53 0.26 -7.85
N GLY A 107 -7.59 -0.27 -8.64
CA GLY A 107 -6.46 -1.03 -8.13
C GLY A 107 -5.48 -0.19 -7.31
N LEU A 108 -5.39 1.12 -7.56
CA LEU A 108 -4.52 2.04 -6.82
C LEU A 108 -5.15 2.51 -5.50
N VAL A 109 -6.46 2.76 -5.50
CA VAL A 109 -7.14 3.36 -4.33
C VAL A 109 -7.83 2.32 -3.44
N GLY A 110 -8.15 1.14 -3.95
CA GLY A 110 -8.87 0.08 -3.26
C GLY A 110 -10.40 0.24 -3.26
N GLN A 111 -11.09 -0.83 -2.86
CA GLN A 111 -12.55 -0.93 -2.87
C GLN A 111 -13.24 0.17 -2.04
N ASP A 112 -12.73 0.42 -0.84
CA ASP A 112 -13.31 1.39 0.09
C ASP A 112 -13.31 2.82 -0.49
N CYS A 113 -12.26 3.16 -1.23
CA CYS A 113 -12.08 4.48 -1.79
C CYS A 113 -12.92 4.66 -3.07
N ILE A 114 -12.99 3.65 -3.96
CA ILE A 114 -13.80 3.77 -5.17
C ILE A 114 -15.30 3.93 -4.88
N GLU A 115 -15.78 3.45 -3.74
CA GLU A 115 -17.18 3.59 -3.32
C GLU A 115 -17.50 4.93 -2.65
N ARG A 116 -16.48 5.75 -2.36
CA ARG A 116 -16.63 7.02 -1.61
C ARG A 116 -16.12 8.23 -2.38
N ILE A 117 -15.15 8.05 -3.26
CA ILE A 117 -14.55 9.11 -4.09
C ILE A 117 -15.25 9.14 -5.44
N LEU A 118 -15.70 10.32 -5.85
CA LEU A 118 -16.35 10.51 -7.15
C LEU A 118 -15.32 10.61 -8.27
N LEU A 119 -15.32 9.63 -9.17
CA LEU A 119 -14.55 9.68 -10.41
C LEU A 119 -15.28 10.53 -11.45
N TYR A 120 -14.69 11.64 -11.85
CA TYR A 120 -15.30 12.52 -12.83
C TYR A 120 -15.20 11.94 -14.26
N ARG A 121 -16.32 11.98 -14.99
CA ARG A 121 -16.43 11.58 -16.40
C ARG A 121 -17.31 12.56 -17.18
N THR A 122 -16.85 12.91 -18.39
CA THR A 122 -17.50 13.88 -19.30
C THR A 122 -18.42 13.21 -20.31
#